data_AF-A0A8J5U3E1-F1
#
_entry.id   AF-A0A8J5U3E1-F1
#
_cell.length_a   1.000
_cell.length_b   1.000
_cell.length_c   1.000
_cell.angle_alpha   90.00
_cell.angle_beta   90.00
_cell.angle_gamma   90.00
#
_symmetry.space_group_name_H-M   'P 1'
#
loop_
_entity.id
_entity.type
_entity.pdbx_description
1 polymer ?
#
loop_
_entity_poly.entity_id
_entity_poly.type
_entity_poly.pdbx_seq_one_letter_code
_entity_poly.pdbx_strand_id
1 'polypeptide(L)'
;MKLPSLVTLALSGLVAAQSKTSLTDALGPQNKTLSELNSLLETQPSLAQSLDRFRNVTFLAPSNDAIKALLNDTAISKQLAKDPGVIAGILQYHILNGTYYASNFTDSALFIPTHLTNKTYTNVTTGQRVKGVAKDGTISFYSGFKDQSNVTKADLNFTGGVIHIIDRVLNIPKNLNETAIAANLSAAAGAFTQAKVSANLSDTRNITVFAPSNSAFAKISSIVANISDSELAKVMDYHVISGTVGYSSLLKNGTLKTAAGEKVNIKVDNGTVWVNAAKVIVPDVLIANGVVHVIDGVLNPENSTATANPTAKTQAPAFSGASSVSNIPFTSGVPTATEQATGLSPSTSTQGAAHATAAIAFGALLGGAAMAMNF
;
A
#
# COMPACT_ATOMS: atom_id res chain seq x y z
N MET A 1 60.71 54.97 6.41
CA MET A 1 60.31 53.54 6.50
C MET A 1 58.92 53.52 7.16
N LYS A 2 57.85 53.38 6.37
CA LYS A 2 56.45 53.41 6.86
C LYS A 2 55.98 51.98 7.10
N LEU A 3 55.52 51.66 8.32
CA LEU A 3 54.81 50.40 8.57
C LEU A 3 53.33 50.56 8.14
N PRO A 4 52.74 49.59 7.44
CA PRO A 4 51.31 49.61 7.17
C PRO A 4 50.54 49.01 8.37
N SER A 5 49.48 49.73 8.75
CA SER A 5 48.45 49.33 9.72
C SER A 5 47.68 48.13 9.19
N LEU A 6 47.72 46.98 9.90
CA LEU A 6 46.78 45.88 9.68
C LEU A 6 45.43 46.25 10.31
N VAL A 7 44.44 46.49 9.46
CA VAL A 7 43.02 46.56 9.87
C VAL A 7 42.49 45.13 9.88
N THR A 8 42.24 44.59 11.06
CA THR A 8 41.57 43.31 11.25
C THR A 8 40.08 43.49 10.98
N LEU A 9 39.60 43.11 9.79
CA LEU A 9 38.16 42.96 9.53
C LEU A 9 37.66 41.74 10.30
N ALA A 10 36.97 41.96 11.43
CA ALA A 10 36.15 40.93 12.05
C ALA A 10 34.89 40.74 11.21
N LEU A 11 34.84 39.67 10.41
CA LEU A 11 33.65 39.25 9.69
C LEU A 11 32.69 38.59 10.70
N SER A 12 31.80 39.38 11.27
CA SER A 12 30.68 38.88 12.08
C SER A 12 29.69 38.16 11.16
N GLY A 13 29.87 36.85 11.00
CA GLY A 13 28.87 35.98 10.38
C GLY A 13 27.62 35.95 11.27
N LEU A 14 26.56 36.63 10.84
CA LEU A 14 25.22 36.42 11.38
C LEU A 14 24.79 35.01 10.95
N VAL A 15 25.07 34.00 11.77
CA VAL A 15 24.32 32.75 11.70
C VAL A 15 22.96 33.08 12.30
N ALA A 16 21.98 33.38 11.44
CA ALA A 16 20.59 33.42 11.85
C ALA A 16 20.23 32.01 12.33
N ALA A 17 20.28 31.78 13.63
CA ALA A 17 19.66 30.63 14.26
C ALA A 17 18.16 30.75 13.97
N GLN A 18 17.67 30.06 12.95
CA GLN A 18 16.24 29.90 12.74
C GLN A 18 15.70 29.18 13.98
N SER A 19 14.99 29.93 14.84
CA SER A 19 14.22 29.36 15.93
C SER A 19 13.21 28.39 15.30
N LYS A 20 13.43 27.09 15.47
CA LYS A 20 12.47 26.08 14.99
C LYS A 20 11.12 26.37 15.66
N THR A 21 10.08 26.53 14.85
CA THR A 21 8.71 26.79 15.30
C THR A 21 8.16 25.58 16.06
N SER A 22 7.24 25.80 16.99
CA SER A 22 6.51 24.67 17.61
C SER A 22 5.62 24.00 16.56
N LEU A 23 5.17 22.76 16.81
CA LEU A 23 4.25 22.10 15.88
C LEU A 23 2.95 22.88 15.76
N THR A 24 2.43 23.39 16.88
CA THR A 24 1.24 24.24 16.92
C THR A 24 1.41 25.52 16.11
N ASP A 25 2.60 26.11 16.06
CA ASP A 25 2.87 27.28 15.20
C ASP A 25 2.94 26.89 13.72
N ALA A 26 3.53 25.73 13.42
CA ALA A 26 3.67 25.21 12.05
C ALA A 26 2.33 24.77 11.44
N LEU A 27 1.41 24.28 12.29
CA LEU A 27 0.03 23.92 11.95
C LEU A 27 -0.97 25.07 12.16
N GLY A 28 -0.53 26.15 12.79
CA GLY A 28 -1.39 27.20 13.32
C GLY A 28 -2.09 28.06 12.25
N PRO A 29 -2.88 29.07 12.66
CA PRO A 29 -3.77 29.85 11.79
C PRO A 29 -3.08 30.55 10.61
N GLN A 30 -1.77 30.76 10.71
CA GLN A 30 -0.94 31.33 9.64
C GLN A 30 -0.86 30.39 8.42
N ASN A 31 -1.04 29.08 8.63
CA ASN A 31 -1.07 28.09 7.57
C ASN A 31 -2.52 27.75 7.20
N LYS A 32 -3.13 28.61 6.36
CA LYS A 32 -4.52 28.49 5.88
C LYS A 32 -4.87 27.14 5.25
N THR A 33 -3.88 26.32 4.89
CA THR A 33 -4.08 25.01 4.26
C THR A 33 -4.27 23.85 5.24
N LEU A 34 -4.06 24.08 6.55
CA LEU A 34 -4.08 23.03 7.60
C LEU A 34 -5.08 23.30 8.74
N SER A 35 -5.96 24.31 8.59
CA SER A 35 -6.93 24.66 9.64
C SER A 35 -7.86 23.51 10.02
N GLU A 36 -8.29 22.68 9.06
CA GLU A 36 -9.16 21.52 9.31
C GLU A 36 -8.41 20.43 10.09
N LEU A 37 -7.12 20.24 9.79
CA LEU A 37 -6.26 19.31 10.52
C LEU A 37 -6.06 19.78 11.97
N ASN A 38 -5.88 21.09 12.18
CA ASN A 38 -5.79 21.65 13.53
C ASN A 38 -7.09 21.42 14.32
N SER A 39 -8.25 21.71 13.73
CA SER A 39 -9.56 21.41 14.33
C SER A 39 -9.70 19.92 14.67
N LEU A 40 -9.25 19.03 13.79
CA LEU A 40 -9.30 17.59 14.03
C LEU A 40 -8.38 17.18 15.20
N LEU A 41 -7.19 17.76 15.30
CA LEU A 41 -6.26 17.52 16.42
C LEU A 41 -6.79 18.04 17.75
N GLU A 42 -7.54 19.14 17.77
CA GLU A 42 -8.22 19.65 18.97
C GLU A 42 -9.26 18.65 19.51
N THR A 43 -9.86 17.84 18.64
CA THR A 43 -10.72 16.72 19.09
C THR A 43 -9.95 15.54 19.67
N GLN A 44 -8.61 15.52 19.56
CA GLN A 44 -7.72 14.44 19.98
C GLN A 44 -6.63 14.93 20.95
N PRO A 45 -7.00 15.41 22.16
CA PRO A 45 -6.06 16.08 23.07
C PRO A 45 -4.88 15.20 23.49
N SER A 46 -5.09 13.90 23.68
CA SER A 46 -4.00 12.96 24.02
C SER A 46 -2.97 12.84 22.90
N LEU A 47 -3.41 12.89 21.64
CA LEU A 47 -2.50 12.84 20.50
C LEU A 47 -1.76 14.17 20.34
N ALA A 48 -2.46 15.30 20.48
CA ALA A 48 -1.84 16.64 20.45
C ALA A 48 -0.71 16.76 21.49
N GLN A 49 -0.95 16.32 22.73
CA GLN A 49 0.09 16.30 23.78
C GLN A 49 1.27 15.37 23.44
N SER A 50 1.01 14.28 22.73
CA SER A 50 2.06 13.34 22.31
C SER A 50 2.90 13.93 21.17
N LEU A 51 2.26 14.62 20.23
CA LEU A 51 2.89 15.29 19.10
C LEU A 51 3.92 16.34 19.55
N ASP A 52 3.62 17.11 20.59
CA ASP A 52 4.56 18.10 21.16
C ASP A 52 5.83 17.48 21.75
N ARG A 53 5.77 16.19 22.10
CA ARG A 53 6.89 15.42 22.65
C ARG A 53 7.65 14.64 21.59
N PHE A 54 7.07 14.42 20.41
CA PHE A 54 7.76 13.71 19.35
C PHE A 54 8.97 14.49 18.85
N ARG A 55 10.04 13.74 18.63
CA ARG A 55 11.31 14.22 18.09
C ARG A 55 11.74 13.23 17.01
N ASN A 56 12.43 13.74 16.00
CA ASN A 56 12.86 12.95 14.85
C ASN A 56 11.67 12.26 14.17
N VAL A 57 10.65 13.04 13.80
CA VAL A 57 9.48 12.56 13.06
C VAL A 57 9.29 13.31 11.76
N THR A 58 8.51 12.71 10.87
CA THR A 58 7.97 13.35 9.67
C THR A 58 6.47 13.32 9.76
N PHE A 59 5.82 14.49 9.80
CA PHE A 59 4.37 14.55 9.82
C PHE A 59 3.84 14.80 8.41
N LEU A 60 3.11 13.82 7.88
CA LEU A 60 2.42 13.94 6.62
C LEU A 60 1.08 14.64 6.89
N ALA A 61 1.05 15.96 6.82
CA ALA A 61 -0.11 16.75 7.16
C ALA A 61 -1.12 16.77 5.98
N PRO A 62 -2.29 16.12 6.09
CA PRO A 62 -3.30 16.22 5.04
C PRO A 62 -3.82 17.65 4.92
N SER A 63 -4.02 18.11 3.69
CA SER A 63 -4.60 19.42 3.40
C SER A 63 -6.05 19.54 3.88
N ASN A 64 -6.57 20.76 3.96
CA ASN A 64 -7.97 20.99 4.28
C ASN A 64 -8.94 20.22 3.38
N ASP A 65 -8.67 20.15 2.07
CA ASP A 65 -9.51 19.43 1.13
C ASP A 65 -9.45 17.92 1.36
N ALA A 66 -8.27 17.39 1.71
CA ALA A 66 -8.10 16.00 2.10
C ALA A 66 -8.90 15.66 3.37
N ILE A 67 -8.85 16.51 4.40
CA ILE A 67 -9.62 16.31 5.64
C ILE A 67 -11.13 16.41 5.37
N LYS A 68 -11.59 17.38 4.57
CA LYS A 68 -13.00 17.47 4.20
C LYS A 68 -13.48 16.23 3.45
N ALA A 69 -12.67 15.72 2.52
CA ALA A 69 -12.97 14.48 1.82
C ALA A 69 -13.09 13.29 2.79
N LEU A 70 -12.20 13.20 3.78
CA LEU A 70 -12.26 12.19 4.83
C LEU A 70 -13.56 12.29 5.66
N LEU A 71 -13.92 13.49 6.11
CA LEU A 71 -15.09 13.71 6.96
C LEU A 71 -16.42 13.49 6.22
N ASN A 72 -16.42 13.67 4.90
CA ASN A 72 -17.57 13.40 4.04
C ASN A 72 -17.65 11.94 3.58
N ASP A 73 -16.64 11.11 3.88
CA ASP A 73 -16.63 9.70 3.49
C ASP A 73 -17.60 8.90 4.38
N THR A 74 -18.60 8.29 3.72
CA THR A 74 -19.63 7.49 4.41
C THR A 74 -19.07 6.22 5.05
N ALA A 75 -18.00 5.62 4.51
CA ALA A 75 -17.34 4.46 5.09
C ALA A 75 -16.58 4.85 6.36
N ILE A 76 -15.93 6.01 6.36
CA ILE A 76 -15.27 6.56 7.56
C ILE A 76 -16.31 6.90 8.62
N SER A 77 -17.44 7.51 8.24
CA SER A 77 -18.55 7.80 9.16
C SER A 77 -19.10 6.52 9.82
N LYS A 78 -19.28 5.45 9.04
CA LYS A 78 -19.69 4.13 9.55
C LYS A 78 -18.62 3.51 10.46
N GLN A 79 -17.34 3.68 10.13
CA GLN A 79 -16.24 3.16 10.94
C GLN A 79 -16.14 3.92 12.26
N LEU A 80 -16.27 5.25 12.25
CA LEU A 80 -16.23 6.11 13.42
C LEU A 80 -17.37 5.78 14.40
N ALA A 81 -18.56 5.46 13.88
CA ALA A 81 -19.69 5.00 14.69
C ALA A 81 -19.44 3.67 15.41
N LYS A 82 -18.60 2.80 14.84
CA LYS A 82 -18.22 1.50 15.43
C LYS A 82 -16.99 1.62 16.34
N ASP A 83 -16.09 2.53 16.02
CA ASP A 83 -14.79 2.67 16.65
C ASP A 83 -14.40 4.15 16.72
N PRO A 84 -14.68 4.81 17.86
CA PRO A 84 -14.30 6.20 18.08
C PRO A 84 -12.79 6.48 17.98
N GLY A 85 -11.95 5.44 18.11
CA GLY A 85 -10.48 5.55 18.04
C GLY A 85 -9.93 5.71 16.62
N VAL A 86 -10.76 5.55 15.58
CA VAL A 86 -10.29 5.51 14.19
C VAL A 86 -9.55 6.79 13.77
N ILE A 87 -10.02 7.97 14.20
CA ILE A 87 -9.38 9.25 13.87
C ILE A 87 -7.98 9.32 14.46
N ALA A 88 -7.82 8.92 15.73
CA ALA A 88 -6.50 8.87 16.35
C ALA A 88 -5.58 7.88 15.64
N GLY A 89 -6.10 6.72 15.19
CA GLY A 89 -5.36 5.75 14.39
C GLY A 89 -4.92 6.32 13.04
N ILE A 90 -5.82 7.02 12.35
CA ILE A 90 -5.52 7.67 11.06
C ILE A 90 -4.42 8.71 11.27
N LEU A 91 -4.55 9.59 12.25
CA LEU A 91 -3.54 10.63 12.51
C LEU A 91 -2.19 10.02 12.92
N GLN A 92 -2.16 8.96 13.74
CA GLN A 92 -0.92 8.25 14.07
C GLN A 92 -0.24 7.65 12.84
N TYR A 93 -1.02 7.21 11.85
CA TYR A 93 -0.50 6.69 10.59
C TYR A 93 0.13 7.75 9.69
N HIS A 94 -0.19 9.03 9.90
CA HIS A 94 0.43 10.16 9.19
C HIS A 94 1.76 10.60 9.82
N ILE A 95 2.13 10.06 10.98
CA ILE A 95 3.38 10.42 11.66
C ILE A 95 4.38 9.30 11.39
N LEU A 96 5.41 9.60 10.61
CA LEU A 96 6.48 8.67 10.30
C LEU A 96 7.59 8.74 11.36
N ASN A 97 8.17 7.58 11.67
CA ASN A 97 9.33 7.46 12.55
C ASN A 97 10.59 7.86 11.76
N GLY A 98 11.22 8.98 12.14
CA GLY A 98 12.37 9.56 11.45
C GLY A 98 12.04 10.86 10.74
N THR A 99 13.02 11.74 10.61
CA THR A 99 12.92 12.97 9.80
C THR A 99 13.40 12.69 8.37
N TYR A 100 12.47 12.76 7.42
CA TYR A 100 12.69 12.53 6.00
C TYR A 100 12.40 13.81 5.23
N TYR A 101 13.42 14.46 4.72
CA TYR A 101 13.31 15.60 3.81
C TYR A 101 12.95 15.14 2.40
N ALA A 102 12.52 16.06 1.55
CA ALA A 102 12.23 15.80 0.14
C ALA A 102 13.40 15.07 -0.56
N SER A 103 14.64 15.44 -0.25
CA SER A 103 15.87 14.85 -0.79
C SER A 103 16.11 13.40 -0.38
N ASN A 104 15.42 12.89 0.64
CA ASN A 104 15.52 11.48 1.02
C ASN A 104 14.70 10.56 0.10
N PHE A 105 13.73 11.09 -0.64
CA PHE A 105 12.89 10.31 -1.54
C PHE A 105 13.49 10.29 -2.95
N THR A 106 13.62 9.08 -3.49
CA THR A 106 14.14 8.82 -4.84
C THR A 106 13.16 7.93 -5.59
N ASP A 107 13.51 7.51 -6.81
CA ASP A 107 12.75 6.50 -7.57
C ASP A 107 12.66 5.14 -6.86
N SER A 108 13.55 4.91 -5.89
CA SER A 108 13.57 3.73 -5.04
C SER A 108 12.59 3.87 -3.88
N ALA A 109 11.69 2.90 -3.76
CA ALA A 109 10.66 2.88 -2.73
C ALA A 109 11.23 2.70 -1.31
N LEU A 110 10.87 3.63 -0.42
CA LEU A 110 11.14 3.58 1.01
C LEU A 110 9.90 3.14 1.78
N PHE A 111 10.04 2.13 2.65
CA PHE A 111 8.95 1.66 3.53
C PHE A 111 9.21 2.13 4.94
N ILE A 112 8.53 3.21 5.34
CA ILE A 112 8.82 3.94 6.55
C ILE A 112 7.82 3.54 7.64
N PRO A 113 8.28 3.10 8.83
CA PRO A 113 7.40 2.84 9.97
C PRO A 113 6.69 4.12 10.43
N THR A 114 5.45 3.98 10.84
CA THR A 114 4.63 5.06 11.40
C THR A 114 4.46 4.88 12.91
N HIS A 115 3.91 5.90 13.57
CA HIS A 115 3.51 5.80 14.97
C HIS A 115 2.23 4.97 15.19
N LEU A 116 1.53 4.55 14.13
CA LEU A 116 0.40 3.63 14.25
C LEU A 116 0.91 2.25 14.69
N THR A 117 0.70 1.95 15.98
CA THR A 117 1.13 0.69 16.63
C THR A 117 -0.01 -0.04 17.34
N ASN A 118 -1.21 0.55 17.37
CA ASN A 118 -2.38 -0.06 17.98
C ASN A 118 -2.79 -1.35 17.22
N LYS A 119 -2.87 -2.46 17.97
CA LYS A 119 -3.19 -3.79 17.44
C LYS A 119 -4.56 -3.91 16.79
N THR A 120 -5.49 -3.02 17.11
CA THR A 120 -6.78 -2.92 16.42
C THR A 120 -6.62 -2.59 14.94
N TYR A 121 -5.56 -1.87 14.57
CA TYR A 121 -5.35 -1.35 13.21
C TYR A 121 -4.13 -1.96 12.51
N THR A 122 -3.13 -2.44 13.26
CA THR A 122 -1.94 -3.05 12.68
C THR A 122 -1.35 -4.16 13.53
N ASN A 123 -0.82 -5.17 12.87
CA ASN A 123 -0.08 -6.26 13.49
C ASN A 123 1.30 -6.43 12.82
N VAL A 124 1.93 -5.31 12.47
CA VAL A 124 3.32 -5.23 12.02
C VAL A 124 4.20 -4.83 13.21
N THR A 125 5.28 -5.57 13.45
CA THR A 125 6.06 -5.51 14.71
C THR A 125 6.66 -4.13 15.00
N THR A 126 6.97 -3.34 13.97
CA THR A 126 7.54 -1.99 14.12
C THR A 126 6.51 -0.89 13.90
N GLY A 127 5.22 -1.20 13.96
CA GLY A 127 4.15 -0.31 13.53
C GLY A 127 3.85 -0.42 12.03
N GLN A 128 2.70 0.11 11.65
CA GLN A 128 2.26 0.11 10.26
C GLN A 128 3.20 0.96 9.41
N ARG A 129 3.35 0.62 8.13
CA ARG A 129 4.30 1.30 7.23
C ARG A 129 3.59 2.06 6.13
N VAL A 130 4.21 3.15 5.68
CA VAL A 130 3.83 3.90 4.47
C VAL A 130 4.95 3.75 3.46
N LYS A 131 4.59 3.60 2.18
CA LYS A 131 5.56 3.58 1.08
C LYS A 131 5.76 5.00 0.54
N GLY A 132 6.95 5.55 0.66
CA GLY A 132 7.33 6.83 0.03
C GLY A 132 8.23 6.62 -1.18
N VAL A 133 7.99 7.37 -2.26
CA VAL A 133 8.81 7.36 -3.48
C VAL A 133 8.73 8.73 -4.15
N ALA A 134 9.80 9.16 -4.82
CA ALA A 134 9.81 10.32 -5.68
C ALA A 134 9.93 9.88 -7.14
N LYS A 135 8.98 10.27 -7.98
CA LYS A 135 9.01 10.02 -9.42
C LYS A 135 8.75 11.32 -10.15
N ASP A 136 9.58 11.62 -11.15
CA ASP A 136 9.44 12.82 -11.99
C ASP A 136 9.34 14.11 -11.15
N GLY A 137 10.11 14.18 -10.06
CA GLY A 137 10.13 15.32 -9.12
C GLY A 137 8.93 15.41 -8.17
N THR A 138 7.94 14.52 -8.30
CA THR A 138 6.78 14.46 -7.39
C THR A 138 7.00 13.39 -6.33
N ILE A 139 6.88 13.77 -5.06
CA ILE A 139 6.92 12.83 -3.92
C ILE A 139 5.51 12.31 -3.69
N SER A 140 5.38 10.99 -3.66
CA SER A 140 4.11 10.30 -3.42
C SER A 140 4.27 9.29 -2.29
N PHE A 141 3.25 9.25 -1.44
CA PHE A 141 3.07 8.27 -0.38
C PHE A 141 1.93 7.32 -0.75
N TYR A 142 2.16 6.03 -0.60
CA TYR A 142 1.17 4.98 -0.84
C TYR A 142 0.81 4.30 0.47
N SER A 143 -0.49 4.14 0.67
CA SER A 143 -1.09 3.60 1.90
C SER A 143 -1.91 2.33 1.64
N GLY A 144 -2.85 1.99 2.52
CA GLY A 144 -3.78 0.87 2.31
C GLY A 144 -4.49 0.97 0.96
N PHE A 145 -4.87 -0.17 0.39
CA PHE A 145 -5.45 -0.25 -0.97
C PHE A 145 -4.58 0.36 -2.07
N LYS A 146 -3.29 0.60 -1.80
CA LYS A 146 -2.36 1.31 -2.68
C LYS A 146 -2.84 2.73 -3.02
N ASP A 147 -3.60 3.35 -2.11
CA ASP A 147 -4.04 4.73 -2.27
C ASP A 147 -2.85 5.68 -2.23
N GLN A 148 -2.72 6.47 -3.29
CA GLN A 148 -1.66 7.43 -3.50
C GLN A 148 -2.04 8.80 -2.95
N SER A 149 -1.14 9.42 -2.21
CA SER A 149 -1.20 10.84 -1.87
C SER A 149 0.10 11.54 -2.24
N ASN A 150 0.01 12.70 -2.88
CA ASN A 150 1.16 13.48 -3.32
C ASN A 150 1.47 14.60 -2.34
N VAL A 151 2.76 14.90 -2.19
CA VAL A 151 3.22 16.05 -1.43
C VAL A 151 2.95 17.32 -2.25
N THR A 152 2.15 18.23 -1.68
CA THR A 152 1.84 19.54 -2.26
C THR A 152 2.78 20.63 -1.75
N LYS A 153 3.32 20.46 -0.54
CA LYS A 153 4.32 21.35 0.05
C LYS A 153 5.27 20.55 0.94
N ALA A 154 6.54 20.55 0.63
CA ALA A 154 7.55 19.78 1.35
C ALA A 154 8.36 20.63 2.34
N ASP A 155 9.11 19.94 3.21
CA ASP A 155 10.22 20.47 4.00
C ASP A 155 9.85 21.62 4.97
N LEU A 156 8.66 21.56 5.54
CA LEU A 156 8.25 22.50 6.59
C LEU A 156 8.84 22.07 7.94
N ASN A 157 9.92 22.74 8.36
CA ASN A 157 10.58 22.41 9.62
C ASN A 157 9.75 22.82 10.84
N PHE A 158 9.78 21.99 11.88
CA PHE A 158 9.31 22.33 13.22
C PHE A 158 10.25 21.70 14.27
N THR A 159 10.05 22.02 15.55
CA THR A 159 10.95 21.57 16.63
C THR A 159 11.10 20.05 16.71
N GLY A 160 10.03 19.29 16.40
CA GLY A 160 10.02 17.84 16.44
C GLY A 160 10.50 17.13 15.17
N GLY A 161 10.68 17.85 14.05
CA GLY A 161 11.07 17.24 12.77
C GLY A 161 10.64 18.05 11.56
N VAL A 162 10.03 17.39 10.59
CA VAL A 162 9.60 17.99 9.32
C VAL A 162 8.14 17.66 9.00
N ILE A 163 7.45 18.58 8.34
CA ILE A 163 6.07 18.41 7.85
C ILE A 163 6.10 18.39 6.33
N HIS A 164 5.38 17.45 5.74
CA HIS A 164 5.01 17.47 4.32
C HIS A 164 3.50 17.58 4.22
N ILE A 165 3.00 18.58 3.52
CA ILE A 165 1.56 18.70 3.24
C ILE A 165 1.21 17.76 2.11
N ILE A 166 0.21 16.91 2.31
CA ILE A 166 -0.24 15.92 1.34
C ILE A 166 -1.68 16.18 0.88
N ASP A 167 -1.99 15.82 -0.36
CA ASP A 167 -3.28 16.11 -1.01
C ASP A 167 -4.43 15.17 -0.61
N ARG A 168 -4.15 14.05 0.07
CA ARG A 168 -5.13 13.02 0.45
C ARG A 168 -4.77 12.44 1.81
N VAL A 169 -5.78 11.96 2.54
CA VAL A 169 -5.56 11.25 3.80
C VAL A 169 -5.06 9.84 3.51
N LEU A 170 -4.06 9.38 4.26
CA LEU A 170 -3.56 8.02 4.20
C LEU A 170 -4.56 7.05 4.84
N ASN A 171 -4.96 6.05 4.07
CA ASN A 171 -5.90 5.03 4.52
C ASN A 171 -5.15 3.91 5.26
N ILE A 172 -5.62 3.61 6.47
CA ILE A 172 -5.08 2.49 7.26
C ILE A 172 -5.28 1.19 6.48
N PRO A 173 -4.22 0.41 6.21
CA PRO A 173 -4.33 -0.88 5.56
C PRO A 173 -5.30 -1.83 6.28
N LYS A 174 -6.17 -2.49 5.51
CA LYS A 174 -7.14 -3.46 6.04
C LYS A 174 -6.57 -4.87 6.07
N ASN A 175 -7.35 -5.82 6.57
CA ASN A 175 -6.97 -7.23 6.55
C ASN A 175 -6.84 -7.76 5.10
N LEU A 176 -6.25 -8.95 4.96
CA LEU A 176 -6.00 -9.58 3.66
C LEU A 176 -7.28 -9.71 2.82
N ASN A 177 -8.39 -10.14 3.43
CA ASN A 177 -9.61 -10.45 2.70
C ASN A 177 -10.26 -9.18 2.13
N GLU A 178 -10.43 -8.15 2.96
CA GLU A 178 -10.93 -6.84 2.50
C GLU A 178 -10.03 -6.24 1.43
N THR A 179 -8.71 -6.34 1.60
CA THR A 179 -7.74 -5.84 0.62
C THR A 179 -7.79 -6.61 -0.69
N ALA A 180 -7.93 -7.94 -0.64
CA ALA A 180 -8.05 -8.78 -1.82
C ALA A 180 -9.34 -8.48 -2.60
N ILE A 181 -10.47 -8.31 -1.90
CA ILE A 181 -11.75 -7.91 -2.53
C ILE A 181 -11.60 -6.55 -3.20
N ALA A 182 -11.07 -5.54 -2.49
CA ALA A 182 -10.83 -4.22 -3.04
C ALA A 182 -9.87 -4.25 -4.24
N ALA A 183 -8.89 -5.17 -4.24
CA ALA A 183 -7.95 -5.38 -5.34
C ALA A 183 -8.51 -6.21 -6.51
N ASN A 184 -9.80 -6.55 -6.50
CA ASN A 184 -10.42 -7.44 -7.50
C ASN A 184 -9.74 -8.82 -7.59
N LEU A 185 -9.28 -9.36 -6.47
CA LEU A 185 -8.68 -10.68 -6.33
C LEU A 185 -9.68 -11.68 -5.74
N SER A 186 -10.91 -11.68 -6.27
CA SER A 186 -12.02 -12.48 -5.75
C SER A 186 -11.71 -13.97 -5.69
N ALA A 187 -11.00 -14.52 -6.69
CA ALA A 187 -10.59 -15.93 -6.69
C ALA A 187 -9.60 -16.24 -5.56
N ALA A 188 -8.63 -15.34 -5.30
CA ALA A 188 -7.70 -15.50 -4.19
C ALA A 188 -8.42 -15.38 -2.83
N ALA A 189 -9.30 -14.38 -2.68
CA ALA A 189 -10.08 -14.16 -1.46
C ALA A 189 -10.95 -15.39 -1.12
N GLY A 190 -11.65 -15.95 -2.11
CA GLY A 190 -12.43 -17.16 -1.92
C GLY A 190 -11.56 -18.40 -1.69
N ALA A 191 -10.43 -18.54 -2.38
CA ALA A 191 -9.50 -19.64 -2.16
C ALA A 191 -8.94 -19.63 -0.73
N PHE A 192 -8.50 -18.48 -0.21
CA PHE A 192 -8.05 -18.35 1.18
C PHE A 192 -9.16 -18.65 2.19
N THR A 193 -10.40 -18.27 1.88
CA THR A 193 -11.57 -18.53 2.74
C THR A 193 -11.91 -20.03 2.77
N GLN A 194 -11.95 -20.69 1.60
CA GLN A 194 -12.25 -22.11 1.48
C GLN A 194 -11.14 -22.98 2.06
N ALA A 195 -9.89 -22.65 1.77
CA ALA A 195 -8.70 -23.37 2.20
C ALA A 195 -8.59 -23.52 3.72
N LYS A 196 -9.20 -22.61 4.51
CA LYS A 196 -8.98 -22.52 5.96
C LYS A 196 -7.50 -22.67 6.30
N VAL A 197 -6.67 -21.91 5.59
CA VAL A 197 -5.21 -21.89 5.68
C VAL A 197 -4.70 -22.08 7.12
N SER A 198 -3.66 -22.90 7.26
CA SER A 198 -3.20 -23.37 8.58
C SER A 198 -2.73 -22.23 9.48
N ALA A 199 -2.15 -21.19 8.88
CA ALA A 199 -1.91 -19.93 9.54
C ALA A 199 -3.21 -19.14 9.61
N ASN A 200 -3.62 -18.75 10.82
CA ASN A 200 -4.63 -17.70 10.96
C ASN A 200 -4.04 -16.39 10.41
N LEU A 201 -4.32 -16.11 9.14
CA LEU A 201 -3.75 -14.98 8.41
C LEU A 201 -4.21 -13.64 8.95
N SER A 202 -5.23 -13.59 9.80
CA SER A 202 -5.67 -12.37 10.47
C SER A 202 -4.82 -12.07 11.71
N ASP A 203 -4.43 -13.11 12.45
CA ASP A 203 -3.72 -12.97 13.73
C ASP A 203 -2.19 -13.10 13.60
N THR A 204 -1.71 -13.65 12.49
CA THR A 204 -0.27 -13.81 12.25
C THR A 204 0.36 -12.45 11.96
N ARG A 205 1.37 -12.09 12.77
CA ARG A 205 2.14 -10.86 12.59
C ARG A 205 3.17 -10.99 11.48
N ASN A 206 3.50 -9.89 10.82
CA ASN A 206 4.55 -9.79 9.80
C ASN A 206 4.43 -10.86 8.71
N ILE A 207 3.40 -10.79 7.87
CA ILE A 207 3.24 -11.73 6.76
C ILE A 207 3.61 -11.11 5.42
N THR A 208 4.04 -11.97 4.49
CA THR A 208 4.13 -11.66 3.06
C THR A 208 3.27 -12.66 2.32
N VAL A 209 2.29 -12.19 1.58
CA VAL A 209 1.37 -13.04 0.82
C VAL A 209 1.58 -12.80 -0.68
N PHE A 210 1.88 -13.85 -1.43
CA PHE A 210 1.88 -13.78 -2.88
C PHE A 210 0.50 -14.17 -3.40
N ALA A 211 -0.40 -13.22 -3.59
CA ALA A 211 -1.78 -13.51 -3.98
C ALA A 211 -1.90 -13.70 -5.51
N PRO A 212 -2.36 -14.87 -6.01
CA PRO A 212 -2.55 -15.03 -7.44
C PRO A 212 -3.69 -14.16 -7.97
N SER A 213 -3.52 -13.61 -9.17
CA SER A 213 -4.58 -12.88 -9.86
C SER A 213 -5.74 -13.80 -10.27
N ASN A 214 -6.91 -13.23 -10.53
CA ASN A 214 -8.02 -13.98 -11.13
C ASN A 214 -7.61 -14.66 -12.46
N SER A 215 -6.75 -14.02 -13.25
CA SER A 215 -6.20 -14.60 -14.48
C SER A 215 -5.23 -15.76 -14.22
N ALA A 216 -4.51 -15.75 -13.10
CA ALA A 216 -3.67 -16.87 -12.67
C ALA A 216 -4.53 -18.10 -12.34
N PHE A 217 -5.62 -17.92 -11.58
CA PHE A 217 -6.57 -18.99 -11.27
C PHE A 217 -7.29 -19.51 -12.52
N ALA A 218 -7.65 -18.64 -13.45
CA ALA A 218 -8.27 -19.04 -14.71
C ALA A 218 -7.39 -20.05 -15.48
N LYS A 219 -6.06 -19.84 -15.53
CA LYS A 219 -5.11 -20.73 -16.21
C LYS A 219 -5.06 -22.15 -15.64
N ILE A 220 -5.42 -22.34 -14.38
CA ILE A 220 -5.36 -23.64 -13.69
C ILE A 220 -6.73 -24.22 -13.33
N SER A 221 -7.80 -23.60 -13.83
CA SER A 221 -9.18 -23.90 -13.47
C SER A 221 -9.58 -25.37 -13.67
N SER A 222 -9.06 -26.05 -14.71
CA SER A 222 -9.26 -27.50 -14.91
C SER A 222 -8.73 -28.39 -13.77
N ILE A 223 -7.70 -27.95 -13.07
CA ILE A 223 -7.07 -28.69 -11.97
C ILE A 223 -7.75 -28.35 -10.65
N VAL A 224 -7.95 -27.06 -10.39
CA VAL A 224 -8.53 -26.62 -9.11
C VAL A 224 -10.04 -26.85 -9.01
N ALA A 225 -10.70 -27.27 -10.08
CA ALA A 225 -12.10 -27.68 -10.02
C ALA A 225 -12.34 -28.92 -9.13
N ASN A 226 -11.34 -29.80 -9.01
CA ASN A 226 -11.43 -31.06 -8.25
C ASN A 226 -10.40 -31.16 -7.11
N ILE A 227 -9.74 -30.05 -6.76
CA ILE A 227 -8.78 -30.03 -5.66
C ILE A 227 -9.51 -30.23 -4.33
N SER A 228 -8.99 -31.07 -3.46
CA SER A 228 -9.53 -31.21 -2.11
C SER A 228 -9.21 -29.97 -1.27
N ASP A 229 -10.01 -29.71 -0.23
CA ASP A 229 -9.75 -28.59 0.69
C ASP A 229 -8.37 -28.69 1.35
N SER A 230 -7.88 -29.91 1.62
CA SER A 230 -6.55 -30.13 2.20
C SER A 230 -5.41 -29.80 1.23
N GLU A 231 -5.57 -30.15 -0.05
CA GLU A 231 -4.59 -29.80 -1.09
C GLU A 231 -4.63 -28.28 -1.34
N LEU A 232 -5.83 -27.68 -1.38
CA LEU A 232 -5.99 -26.24 -1.51
C LEU A 232 -5.35 -25.50 -0.34
N ALA A 233 -5.50 -25.99 0.90
CA ALA A 233 -4.82 -25.45 2.08
C ALA A 233 -3.31 -25.45 1.91
N LYS A 234 -2.72 -26.58 1.49
CA LYS A 234 -1.28 -26.69 1.25
C LYS A 234 -0.81 -25.73 0.15
N VAL A 235 -1.58 -25.61 -0.94
CA VAL A 235 -1.27 -24.67 -2.02
C VAL A 235 -1.35 -23.23 -1.53
N MET A 236 -2.38 -22.84 -0.78
CA MET A 236 -2.52 -21.48 -0.26
C MET A 236 -1.47 -21.15 0.81
N ASP A 237 -1.10 -22.09 1.68
CA ASP A 237 -0.02 -21.92 2.67
C ASP A 237 1.35 -21.74 1.98
N TYR A 238 1.54 -22.31 0.79
CA TYR A 238 2.74 -22.11 -0.02
C TYR A 238 2.85 -20.69 -0.61
N HIS A 239 1.75 -19.93 -0.63
CA HIS A 239 1.75 -18.51 -1.02
C HIS A 239 2.04 -17.55 0.13
N VAL A 240 2.18 -18.06 1.36
CA VAL A 240 2.33 -17.25 2.58
C VAL A 240 3.72 -17.44 3.16
N ILE A 241 4.37 -16.33 3.50
CA ILE A 241 5.61 -16.29 4.29
C ILE A 241 5.27 -15.63 5.62
N SER A 242 5.58 -16.30 6.73
CA SER A 242 5.35 -15.78 8.08
C SER A 242 6.63 -15.21 8.70
N GLY A 243 6.47 -14.23 9.59
CA GLY A 243 7.55 -13.67 10.40
C GLY A 243 8.41 -12.61 9.70
N THR A 244 8.14 -12.30 8.42
CA THR A 244 8.86 -11.26 7.66
C THR A 244 7.89 -10.50 6.75
N VAL A 245 8.00 -9.18 6.73
CA VAL A 245 7.33 -8.32 5.74
C VAL A 245 8.32 -7.99 4.62
N GLY A 246 8.25 -8.75 3.53
CA GLY A 246 9.14 -8.66 2.39
C GLY A 246 8.62 -7.69 1.35
N TYR A 247 8.91 -6.40 1.50
CA TYR A 247 8.62 -5.40 0.47
C TYR A 247 9.46 -5.62 -0.78
N SER A 248 8.96 -5.23 -1.95
CA SER A 248 9.61 -5.47 -3.24
C SER A 248 11.04 -4.92 -3.30
N SER A 249 11.30 -3.76 -2.70
CA SER A 249 12.64 -3.14 -2.63
C SER A 249 13.58 -3.81 -1.62
N LEU A 250 13.06 -4.65 -0.73
CA LEU A 250 13.83 -5.40 0.28
C LEU A 250 14.04 -6.87 -0.10
N LEU A 251 13.27 -7.39 -1.06
CA LEU A 251 13.42 -8.74 -1.57
C LEU A 251 14.72 -8.87 -2.37
N LYS A 252 15.42 -9.99 -2.20
CA LYS A 252 16.69 -10.30 -2.86
C LYS A 252 16.64 -11.71 -3.45
N ASN A 253 17.53 -11.97 -4.41
CA ASN A 253 17.71 -13.31 -4.96
C ASN A 253 18.02 -14.31 -3.85
N GLY A 254 17.27 -15.41 -3.81
CA GLY A 254 17.42 -16.42 -2.77
C GLY A 254 16.16 -17.25 -2.57
N THR A 255 16.05 -17.88 -1.40
CA THR A 255 14.88 -18.69 -1.06
C THR A 255 14.24 -18.21 0.23
N LEU A 256 12.91 -18.29 0.30
CA LEU A 256 12.13 -17.96 1.49
C LEU A 256 11.29 -19.16 1.90
N LYS A 257 11.23 -19.44 3.21
CA LYS A 257 10.41 -20.53 3.76
C LYS A 257 8.96 -20.09 3.84
N THR A 258 8.05 -20.91 3.31
CA THR A 258 6.61 -20.65 3.31
C THR A 258 5.94 -21.24 4.55
N ALA A 259 4.67 -20.91 4.78
CA ALA A 259 3.85 -21.49 5.83
C ALA A 259 3.58 -22.99 5.61
N ALA A 260 3.56 -23.46 4.35
CA ALA A 260 3.47 -24.88 4.01
C ALA A 260 4.72 -25.68 4.45
N GLY A 261 5.84 -24.99 4.68
CA GLY A 261 7.12 -25.57 5.11
C GLY A 261 8.15 -25.67 3.99
N GLU A 262 7.70 -25.83 2.74
CA GLU A 262 8.55 -25.77 1.55
C GLU A 262 9.08 -24.35 1.28
N LYS A 263 10.11 -24.24 0.42
CA LYS A 263 10.75 -22.96 0.08
C LYS A 263 10.35 -22.50 -1.30
N VAL A 264 10.08 -21.19 -1.44
CA VAL A 264 9.94 -20.51 -2.73
C VAL A 264 11.26 -19.84 -3.11
N ASN A 265 11.57 -19.81 -4.40
CA ASN A 265 12.71 -19.10 -4.96
C ASN A 265 12.30 -17.69 -5.37
N ILE A 266 12.97 -16.68 -4.83
CA ILE A 266 12.81 -15.28 -5.21
C ILE A 266 13.90 -14.93 -6.21
N LYS A 267 13.51 -14.36 -7.35
CA LYS A 267 14.41 -13.78 -8.34
C LYS A 267 13.98 -12.34 -8.63
N VAL A 268 14.91 -11.41 -8.48
CA VAL A 268 14.78 -10.01 -8.84
C VAL A 268 15.60 -9.78 -10.10
N ASP A 269 14.92 -9.41 -11.18
CA ASP A 269 15.51 -9.17 -12.49
C ASP A 269 15.03 -7.80 -12.99
N ASN A 270 15.97 -6.86 -13.17
CA ASN A 270 15.67 -5.48 -13.60
C ASN A 270 14.53 -4.81 -12.79
N GLY A 271 14.55 -4.97 -11.46
CA GLY A 271 13.52 -4.43 -10.56
C GLY A 271 12.20 -5.20 -10.54
N THR A 272 12.03 -6.21 -11.41
CA THR A 272 10.87 -7.11 -11.41
C THR A 272 11.12 -8.28 -10.48
N VAL A 273 10.20 -8.50 -9.54
CA VAL A 273 10.24 -9.66 -8.63
C VAL A 273 9.50 -10.83 -9.24
N TRP A 274 10.12 -12.01 -9.14
CA TRP A 274 9.57 -13.31 -9.52
C TRP A 274 9.62 -14.25 -8.32
N VAL A 275 8.59 -15.08 -8.19
CA VAL A 275 8.45 -16.11 -7.17
C VAL A 275 8.26 -17.45 -7.89
N ASN A 276 9.28 -18.31 -7.81
CA ASN A 276 9.41 -19.48 -8.69
C ASN A 276 9.30 -19.04 -10.16
N ALA A 277 8.27 -19.49 -10.89
CA ALA A 277 7.97 -19.06 -12.24
C ALA A 277 6.96 -17.90 -12.33
N ALA A 278 6.29 -17.52 -11.23
CA ALA A 278 5.26 -16.49 -11.23
C ALA A 278 5.86 -15.09 -11.13
N LYS A 279 5.39 -14.16 -11.95
CA LYS A 279 5.79 -12.76 -11.94
C LYS A 279 4.94 -11.97 -10.96
N VAL A 280 5.56 -11.12 -10.15
CA VAL A 280 4.83 -10.10 -9.37
C VAL A 280 4.36 -8.99 -10.32
N ILE A 281 3.05 -8.86 -10.47
CA ILE A 281 2.40 -7.86 -11.35
C ILE A 281 1.95 -6.61 -10.60
N VAL A 282 1.57 -6.75 -9.33
CA VAL A 282 1.27 -5.60 -8.45
C VAL A 282 2.02 -5.80 -7.15
N PRO A 283 3.21 -5.18 -6.99
CA PRO A 283 3.95 -5.27 -5.75
C PRO A 283 3.38 -4.34 -4.68
N ASP A 284 3.70 -4.66 -3.43
CA ASP A 284 3.59 -3.77 -2.26
C ASP A 284 2.17 -3.29 -1.92
N VAL A 285 1.18 -4.18 -1.97
CA VAL A 285 -0.16 -3.87 -1.44
C VAL A 285 -0.13 -4.05 0.07
N LEU A 286 -0.15 -2.94 0.81
CA LEU A 286 -0.07 -2.95 2.27
C LEU A 286 -1.33 -3.55 2.90
N ILE A 287 -1.16 -4.41 3.92
CA ILE A 287 -2.25 -4.97 4.73
C ILE A 287 -1.97 -4.75 6.22
N ALA A 288 -2.99 -4.91 7.07
CA ALA A 288 -2.91 -4.62 8.50
C ALA A 288 -1.73 -5.32 9.21
N ASN A 289 -1.38 -6.53 8.77
CA ASN A 289 -0.37 -7.38 9.39
C ASN A 289 0.83 -7.71 8.48
N GLY A 290 1.00 -7.01 7.37
CA GLY A 290 2.04 -7.36 6.40
C GLY A 290 1.91 -6.72 5.03
N VAL A 291 2.26 -7.47 3.99
CA VAL A 291 2.22 -7.02 2.59
C VAL A 291 1.72 -8.14 1.68
N VAL A 292 0.97 -7.75 0.65
CA VAL A 292 0.53 -8.61 -0.45
C VAL A 292 1.25 -8.20 -1.73
N HIS A 293 1.72 -9.19 -2.47
CA HIS A 293 2.22 -9.04 -3.84
C HIS A 293 1.33 -9.85 -4.76
N VAL A 294 0.69 -9.19 -5.72
CA VAL A 294 -0.15 -9.89 -6.70
C VAL A 294 0.73 -10.55 -7.74
N ILE A 295 0.54 -11.84 -7.98
CA ILE A 295 1.31 -12.65 -8.94
C ILE A 295 0.44 -13.17 -10.09
N ASP A 296 1.06 -13.44 -11.25
CA ASP A 296 0.37 -13.87 -12.49
C ASP A 296 0.25 -15.39 -12.69
N GLY A 297 0.67 -16.16 -11.69
CA GLY A 297 0.64 -17.62 -11.65
C GLY A 297 0.33 -18.12 -10.24
N VAL A 298 -0.31 -19.28 -10.13
CA VAL A 298 -0.51 -19.96 -8.84
C VAL A 298 0.73 -20.82 -8.57
N LEU A 299 1.33 -20.65 -7.40
CA LEU A 299 2.47 -21.43 -6.94
C LEU A 299 2.04 -22.86 -6.62
N ASN A 300 2.88 -23.84 -6.96
CA ASN A 300 2.65 -25.25 -6.68
C ASN A 300 3.78 -25.79 -5.78
N PRO A 301 3.49 -26.26 -4.55
CA PRO A 301 4.50 -26.83 -3.66
C PRO A 301 5.15 -28.11 -4.20
N GLU A 302 4.47 -28.85 -5.08
CA GLU A 302 4.98 -30.10 -5.67
C GLU A 302 5.87 -29.86 -6.89
N ASN A 303 5.89 -28.64 -7.43
CA ASN A 303 6.71 -28.28 -8.58
C ASN A 303 7.95 -27.48 -8.15
N SER A 304 8.99 -28.20 -7.74
CA SER A 304 10.30 -27.62 -7.38
C SER A 304 11.12 -27.16 -8.60
N THR A 305 10.69 -27.50 -9.82
CA THR A 305 11.38 -27.15 -11.07
C THR A 305 10.88 -25.86 -11.72
N ALA A 306 9.82 -25.27 -11.18
CA ALA A 306 9.25 -24.02 -11.70
C ALA A 306 10.22 -22.85 -11.48
N THR A 307 10.92 -22.43 -12.53
CA THR A 307 11.88 -21.32 -12.49
C THR A 307 11.46 -20.15 -13.38
N ALA A 308 11.73 -18.93 -12.92
CA ALA A 308 11.50 -17.71 -13.69
C ALA A 308 12.29 -17.70 -14.99
N ASN A 309 11.60 -17.43 -16.11
CA ASN A 309 12.20 -17.11 -17.39
C ASN A 309 11.88 -15.65 -17.80
N PRO A 310 12.71 -14.66 -17.40
CA PRO A 310 12.44 -13.25 -17.67
C PRO A 310 12.34 -12.88 -19.16
N THR A 311 12.85 -13.73 -20.05
CA THR A 311 12.83 -13.49 -21.51
C THR A 311 11.58 -14.00 -22.20
N ALA A 312 10.76 -14.83 -21.53
CA ALA A 312 9.55 -15.39 -22.11
C ALA A 312 8.39 -14.36 -22.12
N LYS A 313 7.64 -14.31 -23.22
CA LYS A 313 6.41 -13.50 -23.32
C LYS A 313 5.32 -13.99 -22.36
N THR A 314 5.25 -15.30 -22.14
CA THR A 314 4.29 -15.98 -21.27
C THR A 314 4.98 -17.12 -20.55
N GLN A 315 4.72 -17.29 -19.25
CA GLN A 315 5.16 -18.46 -18.48
C GLN A 315 4.11 -19.56 -18.49
N ALA A 316 4.57 -20.81 -18.55
CA ALA A 316 3.70 -21.95 -18.29
C ALA A 316 3.21 -21.93 -16.82
N PRO A 317 1.96 -22.34 -16.54
CA PRO A 317 1.49 -22.50 -15.17
C PRO A 317 2.36 -23.50 -14.39
N ALA A 318 2.46 -23.33 -13.07
CA ALA A 318 3.21 -24.25 -12.21
C ALA A 318 2.55 -25.64 -12.08
N PHE A 319 1.32 -25.79 -12.59
CA PHE A 319 0.60 -27.05 -12.65
C PHE A 319 0.64 -27.58 -14.09
N SER A 320 1.35 -28.67 -14.31
CA SER A 320 1.50 -29.29 -15.64
C SER A 320 0.17 -29.84 -16.15
N GLY A 321 -0.12 -29.65 -17.45
CA GLY A 321 -1.39 -30.07 -18.07
C GLY A 321 -2.59 -29.18 -17.75
N ALA A 322 -2.39 -28.11 -16.97
CA ALA A 322 -3.42 -27.13 -16.68
C ALA A 322 -3.97 -26.47 -17.94
N SER A 323 -5.29 -26.43 -18.04
CA SER A 323 -6.05 -25.70 -19.05
C SER A 323 -7.08 -24.77 -18.42
N SER A 324 -7.42 -23.70 -19.14
CA SER A 324 -8.51 -22.80 -18.75
C SER A 324 -9.87 -23.38 -19.12
N VAL A 325 -10.79 -23.45 -18.16
CA VAL A 325 -12.23 -23.62 -18.37
C VAL A 325 -12.95 -22.28 -18.21
N SER A 326 -14.18 -22.17 -18.71
CA SER A 326 -14.89 -20.88 -18.88
C SER A 326 -15.12 -20.07 -17.59
N ASN A 327 -15.01 -20.67 -16.40
CA ASN A 327 -15.33 -20.03 -15.12
C ASN A 327 -14.09 -19.88 -14.24
N ILE A 328 -13.96 -18.72 -13.59
CA ILE A 328 -12.89 -18.46 -12.62
C ILE A 328 -13.27 -19.15 -11.29
N PRO A 329 -12.44 -20.09 -10.80
CA PRO A 329 -12.75 -20.85 -9.58
C PRO A 329 -12.72 -19.96 -8.34
N PHE A 330 -13.36 -20.43 -7.27
CA PHE A 330 -13.38 -19.78 -5.95
C PHE A 330 -14.01 -18.38 -5.90
N THR A 331 -14.80 -18.00 -6.89
CA THR A 331 -15.46 -16.67 -6.92
C THR A 331 -16.86 -16.67 -6.31
N SER A 332 -17.45 -17.85 -6.07
CA SER A 332 -18.82 -17.98 -5.55
C SER A 332 -18.93 -17.44 -4.12
N GLY A 333 -19.89 -16.53 -3.88
CA GLY A 333 -20.15 -15.94 -2.56
C GLY A 333 -19.14 -14.88 -2.11
N VAL A 334 -18.12 -14.56 -2.92
CA VAL A 334 -17.17 -13.49 -2.64
C VAL A 334 -17.79 -12.15 -3.09
N PRO A 335 -17.88 -11.14 -2.21
CA PRO A 335 -18.36 -9.82 -2.61
C PRO A 335 -17.53 -9.24 -3.75
N THR A 336 -18.18 -8.59 -4.70
CA THR A 336 -17.48 -7.84 -5.76
C THR A 336 -16.84 -6.59 -5.16
N ALA A 337 -15.69 -6.18 -5.70
CA ALA A 337 -15.04 -4.93 -5.34
C ALA A 337 -16.05 -3.76 -5.41
N THR A 338 -16.20 -3.03 -4.32
CA THR A 338 -16.88 -1.72 -4.32
C THR A 338 -15.87 -0.65 -4.74
N GLU A 339 -16.33 0.45 -5.36
CA GLU A 339 -15.51 1.48 -6.05
C GLU A 339 -14.40 2.17 -5.21
N GLN A 340 -14.19 1.82 -3.95
CA GLN A 340 -13.18 2.42 -3.08
C GLN A 340 -11.73 2.24 -3.55
N ALA A 341 -11.43 1.31 -4.47
CA ALA A 341 -10.07 1.00 -4.91
C ALA A 341 -9.68 1.68 -6.24
N THR A 342 -9.63 3.01 -6.25
CA THR A 342 -9.26 3.77 -7.47
C THR A 342 -7.78 3.62 -7.89
N GLY A 343 -6.91 3.03 -7.05
CA GLY A 343 -5.45 2.94 -7.27
C GLY A 343 -4.89 1.60 -7.76
N LEU A 344 -5.72 0.57 -7.96
CA LEU A 344 -5.26 -0.82 -8.18
C LEU A 344 -5.31 -1.30 -9.63
N SER A 345 -5.53 -0.41 -10.60
CA SER A 345 -5.48 -0.77 -12.03
C SER A 345 -4.10 -1.29 -12.45
N PRO A 346 -4.01 -2.47 -13.09
CA PRO A 346 -2.77 -2.93 -13.67
C PRO A 346 -2.34 -1.99 -14.79
N SER A 347 -1.09 -1.52 -14.76
CA SER A 347 -0.52 -0.72 -15.84
C SER A 347 -0.42 -1.58 -17.11
N THR A 348 -1.30 -1.35 -18.08
CA THR A 348 -1.16 -1.91 -19.43
C THR A 348 -0.12 -1.10 -20.18
N SER A 349 1.08 -1.66 -20.35
CA SER A 349 2.04 -1.17 -21.34
C SER A 349 1.52 -1.51 -22.74
N THR A 350 1.00 -0.51 -23.45
CA THR A 350 0.61 -0.60 -24.86
C THR A 350 1.85 -0.65 -25.74
N GLN A 351 2.16 -1.82 -26.30
CA GLN A 351 2.78 -1.97 -27.61
C GLN A 351 2.25 -3.25 -28.25
N GLY A 352 1.69 -3.11 -29.45
CA GLY A 352 0.62 -3.95 -29.97
C GLY A 352 1.01 -5.28 -30.60
N ALA A 353 -0.01 -6.11 -30.77
CA ALA A 353 -0.35 -6.76 -32.03
C ALA A 353 -1.81 -7.24 -31.93
N ALA A 354 -2.59 -6.92 -32.96
CA ALA A 354 -3.99 -7.25 -33.09
C ALA A 354 -4.24 -8.77 -33.11
N HIS A 355 -5.29 -9.24 -32.43
CA HIS A 355 -6.30 -10.14 -32.99
C HIS A 355 -7.56 -10.13 -32.08
N ALA A 356 -8.70 -9.94 -32.74
CA ALA A 356 -10.08 -9.95 -32.27
C ALA A 356 -10.47 -11.31 -31.61
N THR A 357 -11.52 -11.49 -30.80
CA THR A 357 -12.84 -10.83 -30.72
C THR A 357 -13.52 -11.19 -29.37
N ALA A 358 -14.39 -10.30 -28.87
CA ALA A 358 -15.49 -10.51 -27.90
C ALA A 358 -15.11 -10.78 -26.41
N ALA A 359 -15.70 -10.15 -25.39
CA ALA A 359 -16.73 -9.12 -25.29
C ALA A 359 -16.52 -8.35 -23.97
N ILE A 360 -16.48 -7.02 -24.02
CA ILE A 360 -16.53 -6.14 -22.84
C ILE A 360 -17.89 -5.44 -22.90
N ALA A 361 -18.77 -5.70 -21.93
CA ALA A 361 -19.96 -4.88 -21.72
C ALA A 361 -19.64 -3.83 -20.66
N PHE A 362 -19.32 -2.62 -21.12
CA PHE A 362 -19.37 -1.38 -20.35
C PHE A 362 -20.83 -1.00 -20.13
N GLY A 363 -21.27 -0.93 -18.87
CA GLY A 363 -22.55 -0.35 -18.49
C GLY A 363 -22.36 1.07 -17.98
N ALA A 364 -22.42 2.05 -18.86
CA ALA A 364 -22.78 3.41 -18.52
C ALA A 364 -24.04 3.76 -19.32
N LEU A 365 -25.17 3.95 -18.65
CA LEU A 365 -26.32 4.62 -19.25
C LEU A 365 -26.98 5.55 -18.23
N LEU A 366 -26.83 6.84 -18.51
CA LEU A 366 -27.59 7.96 -17.97
C LEU A 366 -29.06 7.86 -18.40
N GLY A 367 -29.95 8.29 -17.52
CA GLY A 367 -31.32 8.68 -17.82
C GLY A 367 -31.94 9.21 -16.53
N GLY A 368 -32.12 10.51 -16.30
CA GLY A 368 -32.64 11.49 -17.23
C GLY A 368 -34.13 11.64 -16.95
N ALA A 369 -34.45 12.48 -15.95
CA ALA A 369 -35.81 12.79 -15.55
C ALA A 369 -36.55 13.50 -16.70
N ALA A 370 -37.71 12.96 -17.06
CA ALA A 370 -38.66 13.57 -17.98
C ALA A 370 -39.37 14.74 -17.31
N MET A 371 -39.41 15.91 -17.96
CA MET A 371 -40.46 16.91 -17.78
C MET A 371 -40.84 17.50 -19.15
N ALA A 372 -42.15 17.71 -19.29
CA ALA A 372 -42.94 17.79 -20.51
C ALA A 372 -42.94 19.15 -21.25
N MET A 373 -43.64 19.12 -22.41
CA MET A 373 -44.32 20.20 -23.15
C MET A 373 -43.46 20.97 -24.17
N ASN A 374 -43.92 21.34 -25.38
CA ASN A 374 -45.22 21.26 -26.04
C ASN A 374 -45.05 21.56 -27.55
N PHE A 375 -45.99 20.99 -28.34
CA PHE A 375 -46.35 21.21 -29.75
C PHE A 375 -45.37 20.90 -30.88
#